data_AF-B0MJ33-F1
#
_entry.id   AF-B0MJ33-F1
#
_cell.length_a   1.000
_cell.length_b   1.000
_cell.length_c   1.000
_cell.angle_alpha   90.00
_cell.angle_beta   90.00
_cell.angle_gamma   90.00
#
_symmetry.space_group_name_H-M   'P 1'
#
loop_
_entity.id
_entity.type
_entity.pdbx_description
1 polymer ?
#
loop_
_entity_poly.entity_id
_entity_poly.type
_entity_poly.pdbx_seq_one_letter_code
_entity_poly.pdbx_strand_id
1 'polypeptide(L)'
;MRLKYDIIEKRKWGVKHMEDMILSEYKDLLERKLKLEIELQKLVQGYISKKTIKGKTYCYLQSRVDGKLTSQYLKKEEVDEITKQVTRRRQCEAELPKLRARLSELEQAAGLLGKNISRQLMLLKLSTGMDSLTAEQKRRSSSFADTINAVEGIPVSEQTAQDIAAWQNGNKPFLSVFETTLKRYGFSVEV
;
A
#
# COMPACT_ATOMS: atom_id res chain seq x y z
N MET A 1 -10.88 -12.81 45.97
CA MET A 1 -10.15 -13.31 44.78
C MET A 1 -10.91 -13.05 43.47
N ARG A 2 -12.23 -13.30 43.40
CA ARG A 2 -13.08 -13.16 42.20
C ARG A 2 -13.06 -11.76 41.52
N LEU A 3 -13.21 -10.68 42.30
CA LEU A 3 -13.23 -9.30 41.77
C LEU A 3 -11.94 -8.86 41.06
N LYS A 4 -10.76 -9.34 41.50
CA LYS A 4 -9.48 -9.01 40.86
C LYS A 4 -9.30 -9.75 39.53
N TYR A 5 -9.79 -11.00 39.44
CA TYR A 5 -9.82 -11.76 38.18
C TYR A 5 -10.74 -11.09 37.15
N ASP A 6 -11.95 -10.70 37.54
CA ASP A 6 -12.90 -10.05 36.63
C ASP A 6 -12.39 -8.72 36.06
N ILE A 7 -11.61 -7.95 36.84
CA ILE A 7 -10.99 -6.70 36.37
C ILE A 7 -9.85 -6.97 35.38
N ILE A 8 -9.04 -8.01 35.61
CA ILE A 8 -7.94 -8.39 34.72
C ILE A 8 -8.51 -8.90 33.39
N GLU A 9 -9.54 -9.74 33.42
CA GLU A 9 -10.19 -10.29 32.23
C GLU A 9 -10.82 -9.18 31.38
N LYS A 10 -11.53 -8.23 32.01
CA LYS A 10 -12.10 -7.06 31.34
C LYS A 10 -11.04 -6.16 30.70
N ARG A 11 -9.89 -5.97 31.36
CA ARG A 11 -8.76 -5.21 30.79
C ARG A 11 -8.13 -5.94 29.60
N LYS A 12 -7.93 -7.25 29.68
CA LYS A 12 -7.41 -8.06 28.56
C LYS A 12 -8.33 -8.00 27.35
N TRP A 13 -9.64 -8.12 27.56
CA TRP A 13 -10.62 -8.02 26.48
C TRP A 13 -10.63 -6.64 25.84
N GLY A 14 -10.55 -5.57 26.65
CA GLY A 14 -10.48 -4.19 26.14
C GLY A 14 -9.22 -3.90 25.31
N VAL A 15 -8.06 -4.43 25.73
CA VAL A 15 -6.81 -4.29 24.96
C VAL A 15 -6.90 -5.06 23.63
N LYS A 16 -7.34 -6.32 23.66
CA LYS A 16 -7.48 -7.12 22.45
C LYS A 16 -8.43 -6.48 21.43
N HIS A 17 -9.57 -5.96 21.89
CA HIS A 17 -10.51 -5.26 21.01
C HIS A 17 -9.89 -4.01 20.37
N MET A 18 -9.08 -3.27 21.13
CA MET A 18 -8.36 -2.10 20.62
C MET A 18 -7.29 -2.49 19.58
N GLU A 19 -6.57 -3.60 19.82
CA GLU A 19 -5.61 -4.14 18.87
C GLU A 19 -6.28 -4.53 17.55
N ASP A 20 -7.38 -5.30 17.62
CA ASP A 20 -8.16 -5.72 16.45
C ASP A 20 -8.68 -4.51 15.65
N MET A 21 -9.15 -3.46 16.34
CA MET A 21 -9.61 -2.23 15.71
C MET A 21 -8.48 -1.50 14.97
N ILE A 22 -7.31 -1.35 15.61
CA ILE A 22 -6.14 -0.71 15.00
C ILE A 22 -5.67 -1.49 13.78
N LEU A 23 -5.62 -2.83 13.88
CA LEU A 23 -5.21 -3.70 12.77
C LEU A 23 -6.14 -3.55 11.57
N SER A 24 -7.45 -3.57 11.81
CA SER A 24 -8.45 -3.40 10.75
C SER A 24 -8.34 -2.02 10.09
N GLU A 25 -8.30 -0.95 10.88
CA GLU A 25 -8.19 0.42 10.36
C GLU A 25 -6.90 0.58 9.54
N TYR A 26 -5.78 0.08 10.07
CA TYR A 26 -4.48 0.19 9.41
C TYR A 26 -4.45 -0.54 8.07
N LYS A 27 -5.02 -1.75 8.00
CA LYS A 27 -5.16 -2.51 6.76
C LYS A 27 -5.97 -1.74 5.71
N ASP A 28 -7.13 -1.21 6.09
CA ASP A 28 -8.01 -0.46 5.18
C ASP A 28 -7.31 0.80 4.64
N LEU A 29 -6.59 1.52 5.50
CA LEU A 29 -5.81 2.70 5.12
C LEU A 29 -4.67 2.36 4.16
N LEU A 30 -3.97 1.24 4.38
CA LEU A 30 -2.92 0.74 3.49
C LEU A 30 -3.48 0.39 2.10
N GLU A 31 -4.60 -0.33 2.04
CA GLU A 31 -5.26 -0.66 0.79
C GLU A 31 -5.76 0.58 0.04
N ARG A 32 -6.36 1.55 0.76
CA ARG A 32 -6.79 2.82 0.17
C ARG A 32 -5.61 3.62 -0.36
N LYS A 33 -4.52 3.70 0.40
CA LYS A 33 -3.28 4.37 -0.02
C LYS A 33 -2.74 3.74 -1.31
N LEU A 34 -2.66 2.40 -1.37
CA LEU A 34 -2.20 1.68 -2.55
C LEU A 34 -3.08 1.98 -3.78
N LYS A 35 -4.41 1.94 -3.62
CA LYS A 35 -5.35 2.26 -4.71
C LYS A 35 -5.12 3.67 -5.26
N LEU A 36 -4.93 4.66 -4.39
CA LEU A 36 -4.63 6.03 -4.79
C LEU A 36 -3.27 6.16 -5.49
N GLU A 37 -2.24 5.45 -5.01
CA GLU A 37 -0.90 5.47 -5.63
C GLU A 37 -0.94 4.83 -7.04
N ILE A 38 -1.67 3.72 -7.21
CA ILE A 38 -1.90 3.10 -8.54
C ILE A 38 -2.71 4.03 -9.45
N GLU A 39 -3.74 4.70 -8.93
CA GLU A 39 -4.55 5.65 -9.69
C GLU A 39 -3.71 6.85 -10.18
N LEU A 40 -2.86 7.40 -9.31
CA LEU A 40 -1.96 8.50 -9.65
C LEU A 40 -0.95 8.17 -10.76
N GLN A 41 -0.54 6.90 -10.88
CA GLN A 41 0.33 6.46 -11.99
C GLN A 41 -0.38 6.52 -13.35
N LYS A 42 -1.71 6.45 -13.37
CA LYS A 42 -2.52 6.44 -14.60
C LYS A 42 -3.04 7.82 -15.00
N LEU A 43 -3.16 8.75 -14.05
CA LEU A 43 -3.71 10.09 -14.29
C LEU A 43 -2.67 11.03 -14.90
N VAL A 44 -3.09 11.89 -15.84
CA VAL A 44 -2.21 12.91 -16.42
C VAL A 44 -1.68 13.91 -15.39
N GLN A 45 -0.41 14.27 -15.52
CA GLN A 45 0.22 15.27 -14.66
C GLN A 45 0.09 16.67 -15.27
N GLY A 46 -0.18 17.68 -14.43
CA GLY A 46 -0.15 19.07 -14.84
C GLY A 46 -1.41 19.85 -14.44
N TYR A 47 -1.70 20.91 -15.20
CA TYR A 47 -2.90 21.71 -15.05
C TYR A 47 -3.43 22.21 -16.39
N ILE A 48 -4.72 22.51 -16.44
CA ILE A 48 -5.35 23.10 -17.62
C ILE A 48 -5.16 24.61 -17.62
N SER A 49 -4.62 25.14 -18.71
CA SER A 49 -4.47 26.57 -18.97
C SER A 49 -5.32 26.97 -20.16
N LYS A 50 -6.01 28.11 -20.05
CA LYS A 50 -6.85 28.65 -21.12
C LYS A 50 -6.16 29.87 -21.71
N LYS A 51 -6.04 29.92 -23.03
CA LYS A 51 -5.46 31.04 -23.77
C LYS A 51 -6.42 31.54 -24.83
N THR A 52 -6.65 32.85 -24.85
CA THR A 52 -7.49 33.51 -25.86
C THR A 52 -6.59 34.08 -26.95
N ILE A 53 -6.74 33.61 -28.19
CA ILE A 53 -5.96 34.03 -29.35
C ILE A 53 -6.93 34.45 -30.45
N LYS A 54 -6.85 35.72 -30.91
CA LYS A 54 -7.75 36.29 -31.94
C LYS A 54 -9.25 36.05 -31.63
N GLY A 55 -9.63 36.21 -30.36
CA GLY A 55 -11.01 36.03 -29.88
C GLY A 55 -11.45 34.57 -29.64
N LYS A 56 -10.61 33.57 -29.95
CA LYS A 56 -10.90 32.15 -29.72
C LYS A 56 -10.17 31.64 -28.48
N THR A 57 -10.88 30.92 -27.60
CA THR A 57 -10.30 30.31 -26.40
C THR A 57 -9.84 28.88 -26.69
N TYR A 58 -8.58 28.60 -26.35
CA TYR A 58 -7.93 27.31 -26.52
C TYR A 58 -7.47 26.78 -25.16
N CYS A 59 -7.67 25.49 -24.93
CA CYS A 59 -7.21 24.81 -23.72
C CYS A 59 -5.87 24.13 -23.98
N TYR A 60 -4.99 24.16 -22.98
CA TYR A 60 -3.69 23.52 -23.01
C TYR A 60 -3.46 22.75 -21.71
N LEU A 61 -2.88 21.56 -21.79
CA LEU A 61 -2.29 20.86 -20.66
C LEU A 61 -0.87 21.41 -20.44
N GLN A 62 -0.64 22.00 -19.27
CA GLN A 62 0.67 22.48 -18.86
C GLN A 62 1.28 21.54 -17.83
N SER A 63 2.46 21.02 -18.13
CA SER A 63 3.21 20.09 -17.28
C SER A 63 4.69 20.48 -17.26
N ARG A 64 5.44 19.97 -16.29
CA ARG A 64 6.89 20.09 -16.26
C ARG A 64 7.50 18.75 -16.65
N VAL A 65 8.33 18.76 -17.68
CA VAL A 65 9.14 17.62 -18.10
C VAL A 65 10.59 18.09 -18.05
N ASP A 66 11.44 17.42 -17.26
CA ASP A 66 12.86 17.76 -17.07
C ASP A 66 13.11 19.23 -16.70
N GLY A 67 12.27 19.78 -15.82
CA GLY A 67 12.35 21.17 -15.35
C GLY A 67 11.83 22.22 -16.34
N LYS A 68 11.50 21.84 -17.59
CA LYS A 68 10.95 22.75 -18.60
C LYS A 68 9.42 22.69 -18.60
N LEU A 69 8.78 23.85 -18.73
CA LEU A 69 7.32 23.94 -18.87
C LEU A 69 6.92 23.56 -20.30
N THR A 70 6.22 22.43 -20.44
CA THR A 70 5.61 21.99 -21.70
C THR A 70 4.15 22.41 -21.74
N SER A 71 3.69 22.90 -22.89
CA SER A 71 2.29 23.29 -23.11
C SER A 71 1.74 22.52 -24.31
N GLN A 72 0.89 21.53 -24.06
CA GLN A 72 0.26 20.71 -25.08
C GLN A 72 -1.16 21.23 -25.36
N TYR A 73 -1.47 21.49 -26.62
CA TYR A 73 -2.83 21.89 -27.03
C TYR A 73 -3.81 20.72 -26.86
N LEU A 74 -5.00 21.00 -26.33
CA LEU A 74 -6.08 20.02 -26.17
C LEU A 74 -7.21 20.31 -27.17
N LYS A 75 -7.63 19.28 -27.92
CA LYS A 75 -8.81 19.39 -28.79
C LYS A 75 -10.07 19.47 -27.94
N LYS A 76 -11.12 20.09 -28.49
CA LYS A 76 -12.36 20.39 -27.75
C LYS A 76 -12.99 19.14 -27.13
N GLU A 77 -12.88 18.00 -27.80
CA GLU A 77 -13.43 16.71 -27.38
C GLU A 77 -12.65 16.10 -26.20
N GLU A 78 -11.36 16.42 -26.07
CA GLU A 78 -10.46 15.88 -25.05
C GLU A 78 -10.45 16.73 -23.77
N VAL A 79 -10.85 18.02 -23.87
CA VAL A 79 -10.77 18.97 -22.76
C VAL A 79 -11.49 18.48 -21.51
N ASP A 80 -12.71 17.95 -21.65
CA ASP A 80 -13.52 17.51 -20.50
C ASP A 80 -12.85 16.34 -19.76
N GLU A 81 -12.41 15.32 -20.51
CA GLU A 81 -11.76 14.13 -19.96
C GLU A 81 -10.44 14.47 -19.25
N ILE A 82 -9.57 15.25 -19.91
CA ILE A 82 -8.29 15.67 -19.32
C ILE A 82 -8.51 16.55 -18.09
N THR A 83 -9.54 17.41 -18.11
CA THR A 83 -9.89 18.24 -16.94
C THR A 83 -10.32 17.36 -15.76
N LYS A 84 -11.13 16.31 -15.99
CA LYS A 84 -11.52 15.35 -14.95
C LYS A 84 -10.31 14.63 -14.38
N GLN A 85 -9.40 14.15 -15.22
CA GLN A 85 -8.20 13.46 -14.78
C GLN A 85 -7.27 14.35 -13.95
N VAL A 86 -7.00 15.58 -14.39
CA VAL A 86 -6.20 16.56 -13.62
C VAL A 86 -6.86 16.88 -12.28
N THR A 87 -8.19 17.03 -12.26
CA THR A 87 -8.95 17.31 -11.03
C THR A 87 -8.86 16.14 -10.07
N ARG A 88 -9.08 14.92 -10.56
CA ARG A 88 -8.96 13.69 -9.78
C ARG A 88 -7.55 13.52 -9.23
N ARG A 89 -6.53 13.78 -10.04
CA ARG A 89 -5.12 13.72 -9.61
C ARG A 89 -4.86 14.61 -8.41
N ARG A 90 -5.33 15.87 -8.46
CA ARG A 90 -5.20 16.82 -7.34
C ARG A 90 -5.91 16.34 -6.08
N GLN A 91 -7.08 15.71 -6.21
CA GLN A 91 -7.79 15.11 -5.07
C GLN A 91 -6.96 13.98 -4.45
N CYS A 92 -6.46 13.06 -5.27
CA CYS A 92 -5.60 11.97 -4.81
C CYS A 92 -4.32 12.49 -4.13
N GLU A 93 -3.65 13.49 -4.72
CA GLU A 93 -2.46 14.15 -4.17
C GLU A 93 -2.76 14.86 -2.83
N ALA A 94 -3.96 15.39 -2.63
CA ALA A 94 -4.39 16.00 -1.37
C ALA A 94 -4.82 14.98 -0.30
N GLU A 95 -5.33 13.81 -0.69
CA GLU A 95 -5.74 12.74 0.22
C GLU A 95 -4.55 11.94 0.75
N LEU A 96 -3.54 11.67 -0.09
CA LEU A 96 -2.39 10.82 0.28
C LEU A 96 -1.65 11.28 1.55
N PRO A 97 -1.33 12.58 1.75
CA PRO A 97 -0.69 13.05 2.97
C PRO A 97 -1.51 12.77 4.23
N LYS A 98 -2.84 12.87 4.13
CA LYS A 98 -3.76 12.59 5.26
C LYS A 98 -3.72 11.11 5.65
N LEU A 99 -3.75 10.22 4.65
CA LEU A 99 -3.62 8.77 4.90
C LEU A 99 -2.25 8.42 5.49
N ARG A 100 -1.18 9.03 4.99
CA ARG A 100 0.18 8.82 5.51
C ARG A 100 0.31 9.29 6.96
N ALA A 101 -0.27 10.44 7.30
CA ALA A 101 -0.32 10.94 8.67
C ALA A 101 -1.07 9.96 9.58
N ARG A 102 -2.27 9.52 9.17
CA ARG A 102 -3.07 8.58 9.98
C ARG A 102 -2.37 7.23 10.17
N LEU A 103 -1.75 6.68 9.12
CA LEU A 103 -0.93 5.46 9.23
C LEU A 103 0.22 5.66 10.24
N SER A 104 0.88 6.81 10.22
CA SER A 104 1.94 7.13 11.17
C SER A 104 1.43 7.24 12.61
N GLU A 105 0.25 7.80 12.84
CA GLU A 105 -0.37 7.86 14.17
C GLU A 105 -0.65 6.45 14.71
N LEU A 106 -1.21 5.56 13.87
CA LEU A 106 -1.48 4.18 14.25
C LEU A 106 -0.19 3.40 14.55
N GLU A 107 0.89 3.63 13.79
CA GLU A 107 2.21 3.05 14.05
C GLU A 107 2.78 3.50 15.40
N GLN A 108 2.63 4.79 15.74
CA GLN A 108 3.04 5.32 17.06
C GLN A 108 2.21 4.73 18.19
N ALA A 109 0.88 4.66 18.03
CA ALA A 109 -0.02 4.06 19.01
C ALA A 109 0.31 2.58 19.24
N ALA A 110 0.55 1.82 18.17
CA ALA A 110 0.98 0.43 18.25
C ALA A 110 2.31 0.27 19.02
N GLY A 111 3.26 1.19 18.82
CA GLY A 111 4.50 1.23 19.58
C GLY A 111 4.30 1.38 21.10
N LEU A 112 3.25 2.09 21.52
CA LEU A 112 2.87 2.25 22.93
C LEU A 112 2.12 1.04 23.49
N LEU A 113 1.31 0.38 22.66
CA LEU A 113 0.51 -0.80 23.05
C LEU A 113 1.36 -2.06 23.21
N GLY A 114 2.39 -2.24 22.35
CA GLY A 114 3.36 -3.31 22.52
C GLY A 114 4.07 -3.75 21.24
N LYS A 115 5.10 -4.58 21.43
CA LYS A 115 5.93 -5.09 20.32
C LYS A 115 5.15 -6.00 19.36
N ASN A 116 4.13 -6.70 19.86
CA ASN A 116 3.33 -7.63 19.06
C ASN A 116 2.54 -6.87 17.97
N ILE A 117 1.67 -5.94 18.37
CA ILE A 117 0.89 -5.14 17.41
C ILE A 117 1.79 -4.31 16.47
N SER A 118 2.88 -3.73 16.98
CA SER A 118 3.84 -3.01 16.13
C SER A 118 4.42 -3.91 15.03
N ARG A 119 4.76 -5.16 15.35
CA ARG A 119 5.20 -6.17 14.37
C ARG A 119 4.09 -6.50 13.38
N GLN A 120 2.86 -6.70 13.83
CA GLN A 120 1.74 -7.00 12.94
C GLN A 120 1.47 -5.86 11.93
N LEU A 121 1.52 -4.60 12.37
CA LEU A 121 1.41 -3.45 11.45
C LEU A 121 2.56 -3.46 10.42
N MET A 122 3.79 -3.72 10.86
CA MET A 122 4.94 -3.83 9.96
C MET A 122 4.73 -4.93 8.90
N LEU A 123 4.23 -6.11 9.28
CA LEU A 123 3.97 -7.20 8.35
C LEU A 123 2.85 -6.86 7.35
N LEU A 124 1.77 -6.23 7.82
CA LEU A 124 0.71 -5.70 6.95
C LEU A 124 1.25 -4.69 5.95
N LYS A 125 2.08 -3.75 6.40
CA LYS A 125 2.69 -2.72 5.56
C LYS A 125 3.56 -3.31 4.45
N LEU A 126 4.37 -4.32 4.77
CA LEU A 126 5.27 -4.99 3.81
C LEU A 126 4.53 -5.92 2.84
N SER A 127 3.40 -6.49 3.25
CA SER A 127 2.61 -7.42 2.43
C SER A 127 1.56 -6.75 1.56
N THR A 128 1.23 -5.49 1.82
CA THR A 128 0.16 -4.76 1.12
C THR A 128 0.43 -4.68 -0.39
N GLY A 129 -0.56 -5.10 -1.19
CA GLY A 129 -0.52 -5.04 -2.65
C GLY A 129 0.10 -6.25 -3.33
N MET A 130 0.77 -7.13 -2.59
CA MET A 130 1.37 -8.35 -3.14
C MET A 130 0.32 -9.27 -3.78
N ASP A 131 -0.86 -9.38 -3.16
CA ASP A 131 -1.95 -10.20 -3.70
C ASP A 131 -2.61 -9.59 -4.94
N SER A 132 -2.48 -8.27 -5.14
CA SER A 132 -3.03 -7.55 -6.31
C SER A 132 -2.10 -7.56 -7.53
N LEU A 133 -0.90 -8.13 -7.41
CA LEU A 133 0.02 -8.27 -8.53
C LEU A 133 -0.55 -9.20 -9.62
N THR A 134 -0.30 -8.88 -10.88
CA THR A 134 -0.62 -9.78 -11.99
C THR A 134 0.23 -11.05 -11.93
N ALA A 135 -0.22 -12.14 -12.57
CA ALA A 135 0.53 -13.39 -12.62
C ALA A 135 1.97 -13.19 -13.14
N GLU A 136 2.14 -12.34 -14.15
CA GLU A 136 3.47 -12.02 -14.68
C GLU A 136 4.33 -11.23 -13.69
N GLN A 137 3.74 -10.28 -12.95
CA GLN A 137 4.45 -9.56 -11.90
C GLN A 137 4.86 -10.51 -10.75
N LYS A 138 3.96 -11.39 -10.31
CA LYS A 138 4.28 -12.40 -9.27
C LYS A 138 5.42 -13.31 -9.72
N ARG A 139 5.39 -13.79 -10.97
CA ARG A 139 6.44 -14.63 -11.56
C ARG A 139 7.80 -13.92 -11.57
N ARG A 140 7.84 -12.67 -12.02
CA ARG A 140 9.07 -11.84 -12.04
C ARG A 140 9.61 -11.60 -10.64
N SER A 141 8.74 -11.26 -9.68
CA SER A 141 9.15 -11.04 -8.29
C SER A 141 9.78 -12.28 -7.68
N SER A 142 9.21 -13.47 -7.89
CA SER A 142 9.78 -14.72 -7.40
C SER A 142 11.10 -15.06 -8.09
N SER A 143 11.18 -14.95 -9.41
CA SER A 143 12.42 -15.20 -10.15
C SER A 143 13.57 -14.27 -9.72
N PHE A 144 13.26 -13.00 -9.45
CA PHE A 144 14.23 -12.07 -8.88
C PHE A 144 14.69 -12.52 -7.49
N ALA A 145 13.76 -12.88 -6.60
CA ALA A 145 14.09 -13.36 -5.26
C ALA A 145 14.95 -14.63 -5.29
N ASP A 146 14.63 -15.59 -6.16
CA ASP A 146 15.42 -16.82 -6.33
C ASP A 146 16.85 -16.52 -6.79
N THR A 147 17.01 -15.55 -7.68
CA THR A 147 18.33 -15.10 -8.14
C THR A 147 19.14 -14.51 -6.99
N ILE A 148 18.53 -13.62 -6.19
CA ILE A 148 19.20 -13.03 -5.01
C ILE A 148 19.60 -14.12 -4.01
N ASN A 149 18.70 -15.04 -3.70
CA ASN A 149 18.98 -16.14 -2.78
C ASN A 149 20.12 -17.05 -3.28
N ALA A 150 20.18 -17.32 -4.59
CA ALA A 150 21.27 -18.07 -5.19
C ALA A 150 22.61 -17.33 -5.11
N VAL A 151 22.62 -16.01 -5.33
CA VAL A 151 23.82 -15.16 -5.21
C VAL A 151 24.33 -15.11 -3.76
N GLU A 152 23.42 -14.99 -2.79
CA GLU A 152 23.74 -14.96 -1.36
C GLU A 152 24.05 -16.37 -0.79
N GLY A 153 23.81 -17.43 -1.57
CA GLY A 153 23.98 -18.82 -1.11
C GLY A 153 23.00 -19.24 -0.02
N ILE A 154 21.84 -18.57 0.06
CA ILE A 154 20.80 -18.85 1.06
C ILE A 154 19.70 -19.70 0.38
N PRO A 155 19.65 -21.02 0.63
CA PRO A 155 18.64 -21.86 -0.01
C PRO A 155 17.25 -21.55 0.55
N VAL A 156 16.27 -21.45 -0.35
CA VAL A 156 14.86 -21.37 0.04
C VAL A 156 14.40 -22.74 0.52
N SER A 157 13.80 -22.81 1.71
CA SER A 157 13.22 -24.07 2.20
C SER A 157 12.16 -24.60 1.23
N GLU A 158 12.09 -25.92 1.05
CA GLU A 158 11.12 -26.56 0.15
C GLU A 158 9.68 -26.10 0.42
N GLN A 159 9.32 -26.00 1.70
CA GLN A 159 7.99 -25.54 2.09
C GLN A 159 7.73 -24.06 1.75
N THR A 160 8.74 -23.19 1.87
CA THR A 160 8.62 -21.79 1.44
C THR A 160 8.47 -21.69 -0.08
N ALA A 161 9.18 -22.52 -0.85
CA ALA A 161 9.01 -22.58 -2.30
C ALA A 161 7.58 -23.00 -2.68
N GLN A 162 7.03 -24.03 -2.00
CA GLN A 162 5.63 -24.45 -2.18
C GLN A 162 4.63 -23.35 -1.80
N ASP A 163 4.87 -22.65 -0.69
CA ASP A 163 4.02 -21.55 -0.23
C ASP A 163 4.03 -20.37 -1.24
N ILE A 164 5.19 -20.04 -1.80
CA ILE A 164 5.33 -19.02 -2.86
C ILE A 164 4.56 -19.44 -4.11
N ALA A 165 4.67 -20.69 -4.55
CA ALA A 165 3.91 -21.22 -5.69
C ALA A 165 2.40 -21.16 -5.44
N ALA A 166 1.94 -21.48 -4.23
CA ALA A 166 0.53 -21.36 -3.84
C ALA A 166 0.04 -19.90 -3.92
N TRP A 167 0.86 -18.93 -3.50
CA TRP A 167 0.55 -17.50 -3.64
C TRP A 167 0.52 -17.01 -5.09
N GLN A 168 1.45 -17.47 -5.93
CA GLN A 168 1.46 -17.16 -7.36
C GLN A 168 0.15 -17.59 -8.03
N ASN A 169 -0.34 -18.77 -7.68
CA ASN A 169 -1.60 -19.33 -8.18
C ASN A 169 -2.86 -18.73 -7.52
N GLY A 170 -2.71 -17.85 -6.53
CA GLY A 170 -3.84 -17.24 -5.82
C GLY A 170 -4.50 -18.15 -4.77
N ASN A 171 -3.91 -19.31 -4.48
CA ASN A 171 -4.43 -20.27 -3.51
C ASN A 171 -4.10 -19.90 -2.05
N LYS A 172 -3.18 -18.95 -1.84
CA LYS A 172 -2.75 -18.51 -0.51
C LYS A 172 -2.43 -17.01 -0.52
N PRO A 173 -2.85 -16.23 0.50
CA PRO A 173 -2.48 -14.82 0.60
C PRO A 173 -1.00 -14.67 0.94
N PHE A 174 -0.35 -13.65 0.38
CA PHE A 174 1.08 -13.41 0.58
C PHE A 174 1.45 -13.25 2.05
N LEU A 175 0.60 -12.55 2.83
CA LEU A 175 0.85 -12.35 4.27
C LEU A 175 1.03 -13.67 5.01
N SER A 176 0.22 -14.69 4.69
CA SER A 176 0.35 -16.02 5.30
C SER A 176 1.67 -16.70 4.92
N VAL A 177 2.10 -16.59 3.65
CA VAL A 177 3.40 -17.08 3.19
C VAL A 177 4.53 -16.39 3.94
N PHE A 178 4.43 -15.07 4.10
CA PHE A 178 5.43 -14.24 4.76
C PHE A 178 5.57 -14.58 6.24
N GLU A 179 4.46 -14.64 6.98
CA GLU A 179 4.42 -15.01 8.39
C GLU A 179 4.95 -16.43 8.63
N THR A 180 4.51 -17.40 7.82
CA THR A 180 4.95 -18.79 7.98
C THR A 180 6.45 -18.93 7.71
N THR A 181 6.96 -18.20 6.71
CA THR A 181 8.40 -18.18 6.41
C THR A 181 9.20 -17.56 7.54
N LEU A 182 8.77 -16.42 8.08
CA LEU A 182 9.43 -15.79 9.23
C LEU A 182 9.46 -16.70 10.47
N LYS A 183 8.34 -17.39 10.78
CA LYS A 183 8.28 -18.37 11.87
C LYS A 183 9.34 -19.48 11.70
N ARG A 184 9.59 -19.96 10.46
CA ARG A 184 10.62 -20.99 10.17
C ARG A 184 12.04 -20.49 10.44
N TYR A 185 12.32 -19.21 10.20
CA TYR A 185 13.61 -18.59 10.48
C TYR A 185 13.75 -18.11 11.94
N GLY A 186 12.85 -18.53 12.84
CA GLY A 186 12.92 -18.21 14.27
C GLY A 186 12.38 -16.83 14.64
N PHE A 187 11.71 -16.14 13.73
CA PHE A 187 11.00 -14.90 14.05
C PHE A 187 9.60 -15.24 14.57
N SER A 188 9.41 -15.15 15.88
CA SER A 188 8.07 -15.31 16.48
C SER A 188 7.14 -14.18 16.05
N VAL A 189 6.06 -14.53 15.35
CA VAL A 189 4.97 -13.58 14.99
C VAL A 189 3.97 -13.42 16.14
N GLU A 190 3.96 -14.34 17.11
CA GLU A 190 3.14 -14.29 18.32
C GLU A 190 4.03 -14.32 19.57
N VAL A 191 3.79 -13.38 20.50
CA VAL A 191 4.12 -13.45 21.94
C VAL A 191 2.98 -12.77 22.70
#